data_AF-A0A9C9Q5I3-F1
#
_entry.id   AF-A0A9C9Q5I3-F1
#
_cell.length_a   1.000
_cell.length_b   1.000
_cell.length_c   1.000
_cell.angle_alpha   90.00
_cell.angle_beta   90.00
_cell.angle_gamma   90.00
#
_symmetry.space_group_name_H-M   'P 1'
#
loop_
_entity.id
_entity.type
_entity.pdbx_description
1 polymer ?
#
loop_
_entity_poly.entity_id
_entity_poly.type
_entity_poly.pdbx_seq_one_letter_code
_entity_poly.pdbx_strand_id
1 'polypeptide(L)'
;MDNQRLLLFVALSLVLMLLFSAWQEQNAPAPAAQQTAQTSADPSAPSVAPLPLSDGPTALPAESPAVAESSAAPAATVGQHILVETDLLRVEINTAGGEVSRAALLAYPWTLGDPEPVQLLDDRLPNLFIAQSGLVSSDGS
;
A
#
# COMPACT_ATOMS: atom_id res chain seq x y z
N MET A 1 -6.87 40.49 29.08
CA MET A 1 -6.92 40.04 27.67
C MET A 1 -6.15 38.73 27.46
N ASP A 2 -5.26 38.31 28.37
CA ASP A 2 -4.46 37.08 28.22
C ASP A 2 -5.19 35.76 28.46
N ASN A 3 -6.20 35.72 29.34
CA ASN A 3 -6.88 34.46 29.70
C ASN A 3 -7.77 33.90 28.57
N GLN A 4 -8.22 34.74 27.64
CA GLN A 4 -8.98 34.29 26.46
C GLN A 4 -8.11 33.43 25.55
N ARG A 5 -6.82 33.77 25.40
CA ARG A 5 -5.88 32.99 24.59
C ARG A 5 -5.63 31.61 25.21
N LEU A 6 -5.49 31.55 26.54
CA LEU A 6 -5.38 30.29 27.28
C LEU A 6 -6.64 29.43 27.11
N LEU A 7 -7.83 30.03 27.22
CA LEU A 7 -9.11 29.32 27.08
C LEU A 7 -9.28 28.73 25.67
N LEU A 8 -8.86 29.46 24.63
CA LEU A 8 -8.86 28.95 23.25
C LEU A 8 -7.90 27.76 23.08
N PHE A 9 -6.71 27.78 23.69
CA PHE A 9 -5.79 26.63 23.64
C PHE A 9 -6.33 25.41 24.39
N VAL A 10 -7.01 25.61 25.52
CA VAL A 10 -7.66 24.51 26.25
C VAL A 10 -8.81 23.91 25.43
N ALA A 11 -9.67 24.76 24.85
CA ALA A 11 -10.76 24.30 23.99
C ALA A 11 -10.24 23.55 22.76
N LEU A 12 -9.19 24.07 22.10
CA LEU A 12 -8.55 23.40 20.96
C LEU A 12 -7.97 22.04 21.37
N SER A 13 -7.27 21.97 22.51
CA SER A 13 -6.70 20.73 23.01
C SER A 13 -7.76 19.67 23.31
N LEU A 14 -8.91 20.09 23.85
CA LEU A 14 -10.06 19.21 24.08
C LEU A 14 -10.61 18.63 22.76
N VAL A 15 -10.76 19.47 21.72
CA VAL A 15 -11.23 19.02 20.40
C VAL A 15 -10.24 18.04 19.76
N LEU A 16 -8.94 18.31 19.83
CA LEU A 16 -7.89 17.41 19.35
C LEU A 16 -7.92 16.06 20.07
N MET A 17 -8.09 16.08 21.40
CA MET A 17 -8.17 14.87 22.20
C MET A 17 -9.40 14.01 21.86
N LEU A 18 -10.56 14.64 21.66
CA LEU A 18 -11.78 13.96 21.22
C LEU A 18 -11.62 13.31 19.83
N LEU A 19 -11.01 14.03 18.89
CA LEU A 19 -10.76 13.51 17.54
C LEU A 19 -9.78 12.32 17.57
N PHE A 20 -8.73 12.41 18.39
CA PHE A 20 -7.77 11.32 18.57
C PHE A 20 -8.43 10.08 19.19
N SER A 21 -9.31 10.26 20.18
CA SER A 21 -10.07 9.15 20.78
C SER A 21 -10.96 8.45 19.75
N ALA A 22 -11.70 9.23 18.94
CA ALA A 22 -12.55 8.68 17.89
C ALA A 22 -11.75 7.96 16.79
N TRP A 23 -10.53 8.42 16.51
CA TRP A 23 -9.62 7.74 15.60
C TRP A 23 -9.13 6.41 16.17
N GLN A 24 -8.75 6.36 17.45
CA GLN A 24 -8.32 5.13 18.12
C GLN A 24 -9.43 4.06 18.14
N GLU A 25 -10.67 4.45 18.40
CA GLU A 25 -11.81 3.52 18.44
C GLU A 25 -12.07 2.89 17.05
N GLN A 26 -11.99 3.69 15.98
CA GLN A 26 -12.16 3.19 14.61
C GLN A 26 -10.98 2.34 14.11
N ASN A 27 -9.77 2.60 14.60
CA ASN A 27 -8.55 1.92 14.15
C ASN A 27 -8.05 0.87 15.16
N ALA A 28 -8.90 0.49 16.13
CA ALA A 28 -8.56 -0.56 17.08
C ALA A 28 -8.40 -1.91 16.34
N PRO A 29 -7.30 -2.65 16.54
CA PRO A 29 -7.13 -3.98 15.97
C PRO A 29 -8.26 -4.91 16.42
N ALA A 30 -8.76 -5.75 15.51
CA ALA A 30 -9.76 -6.75 15.87
C ALA A 30 -9.20 -7.72 16.93
N PRO A 31 -10.00 -8.16 17.91
CA PRO A 31 -9.57 -9.17 18.87
C PRO A 31 -9.10 -10.43 18.13
N ALA A 32 -7.94 -10.96 18.51
CA ALA A 32 -7.44 -12.20 17.93
C ALA A 32 -8.45 -13.33 18.19
N ALA A 33 -8.85 -14.03 17.13
CA ALA A 33 -9.70 -15.21 17.25
C ALA A 33 -8.97 -16.27 18.09
N GLN A 34 -9.58 -16.67 19.21
CA GLN A 34 -9.12 -17.85 19.94
C GLN A 34 -9.43 -19.08 19.08
N GLN A 35 -8.38 -19.69 18.51
CA GLN A 35 -8.50 -20.99 17.87
C GLN A 35 -8.74 -22.05 18.94
N THR A 36 -9.98 -22.51 19.07
CA THR A 36 -10.29 -23.76 19.76
C THR A 36 -9.80 -24.92 18.88
N ALA A 37 -8.64 -25.50 19.23
CA ALA A 37 -8.18 -26.71 18.58
C ALA A 37 -9.11 -27.88 18.95
N GLN A 38 -9.96 -28.30 18.02
CA GLN A 38 -10.65 -29.58 18.10
C GLN A 38 -9.73 -30.65 17.47
N THR A 39 -9.12 -31.44 18.34
CA THR A 39 -8.32 -32.61 18.02
C THR A 39 -9.18 -33.68 17.36
N SER A 40 -9.00 -33.90 16.05
CA SER A 40 -9.35 -35.17 15.41
C SER A 40 -8.16 -36.12 15.57
N ALA A 41 -8.38 -37.22 16.29
CA ALA A 41 -7.39 -38.26 16.52
C ALA A 41 -7.25 -39.15 15.27
N ASP A 42 -6.05 -39.21 14.70
CA ASP A 42 -5.62 -40.25 13.75
C ASP A 42 -4.62 -41.17 14.50
N PRO A 43 -4.89 -42.48 14.63
CA PRO A 43 -4.04 -43.39 15.38
C PRO A 43 -2.89 -43.88 14.49
N SER A 44 -1.81 -43.12 14.42
CA SER A 44 -0.50 -43.63 13.98
C SER A 44 0.62 -42.75 14.50
N ALA A 45 1.17 -43.14 15.65
CA ALA A 45 2.48 -42.68 16.12
C ALA A 45 3.29 -43.89 16.56
N PRO A 46 4.61 -43.90 16.31
CA PRO A 46 5.55 -44.29 17.33
C PRO A 46 6.07 -43.04 18.05
N SER A 47 6.02 -43.15 19.37
CA SER A 47 6.48 -42.19 20.37
C SER A 47 7.99 -41.99 20.35
N VAL A 48 8.44 -40.74 20.55
CA VAL A 48 9.67 -40.46 21.29
C VAL A 48 9.43 -39.26 22.21
N ALA A 49 9.67 -39.51 23.50
CA ALA A 49 9.45 -38.61 24.62
C ALA A 49 10.64 -37.65 24.82
N PRO A 50 10.53 -36.66 25.73
CA PRO A 50 11.09 -35.32 25.64
C PRO A 50 12.51 -35.22 26.24
N LEU A 51 13.15 -34.05 26.12
CA LEU A 51 13.99 -33.44 27.18
C LEU A 51 14.27 -31.95 26.85
N PRO A 52 14.49 -31.11 27.89
CA PRO A 52 14.30 -29.66 27.91
C PRO A 52 15.55 -28.92 27.42
N LEU A 53 15.45 -27.60 27.24
CA LEU A 53 16.43 -26.59 27.69
C LEU A 53 15.95 -25.18 27.31
N SER A 54 15.65 -24.39 28.34
CA SER A 54 15.68 -22.93 28.26
C SER A 54 17.11 -22.48 28.00
N ASP A 55 17.30 -21.50 27.10
CA ASP A 55 18.32 -20.47 27.29
C ASP A 55 18.00 -19.22 26.46
N GLY A 56 18.34 -18.07 27.04
CA GLY A 56 17.79 -16.75 26.76
C GLY A 56 18.19 -16.10 25.42
N PRO A 57 17.68 -14.87 25.18
CA PRO A 57 17.91 -14.14 23.95
C PRO A 57 19.36 -13.64 23.94
N THR A 58 20.20 -14.25 23.11
CA THR A 58 21.47 -13.66 22.72
C THR A 58 21.19 -12.61 21.65
N ALA A 59 21.39 -11.35 22.04
CA ALA A 59 21.37 -10.21 21.15
C ALA A 59 22.63 -10.19 20.26
N LEU A 60 22.47 -9.48 19.12
CA LEU A 60 23.45 -8.86 18.21
C LEU A 60 23.57 -9.52 16.83
N PRO A 61 23.85 -8.76 15.74
CA PRO A 61 23.87 -7.30 15.59
C PRO A 61 22.88 -6.78 14.54
N ALA A 62 22.56 -5.48 14.63
CA ALA A 62 21.90 -4.74 13.58
C ALA A 62 22.82 -4.64 12.35
N GLU A 63 22.52 -5.37 11.29
CA GLU A 63 22.96 -5.03 9.95
C GLU A 63 21.93 -4.09 9.32
N SER A 64 22.33 -2.83 9.18
CA SER A 64 21.67 -1.87 8.30
C SER A 64 21.74 -2.41 6.88
N PRO A 65 20.62 -2.63 6.17
CA PRO A 65 20.70 -2.78 4.74
C PRO A 65 21.18 -1.43 4.20
N ALA A 66 22.34 -1.44 3.56
CA ALA A 66 22.76 -0.34 2.72
C ALA A 66 21.63 -0.05 1.73
N VAL A 67 21.23 1.21 1.65
CA VAL A 67 20.28 1.70 0.65
C VAL A 67 20.91 1.44 -0.70
N ALA A 68 20.48 0.39 -1.37
CA ALA A 68 20.69 0.23 -2.79
C ALA A 68 19.77 1.26 -3.48
N GLU A 69 20.27 2.49 -3.60
CA GLU A 69 19.76 3.44 -4.58
C GLU A 69 20.05 2.88 -5.97
N SER A 70 19.08 2.13 -6.52
CA SER A 70 18.89 1.98 -7.95
C SER A 70 17.53 1.39 -8.22
N SER A 71 16.46 2.12 -7.86
CA SER A 71 15.21 1.98 -8.59
C SER A 71 15.31 2.85 -9.84
N ALA A 72 16.07 2.37 -10.82
CA ALA A 72 15.89 2.84 -12.17
C ALA A 72 14.47 2.43 -12.57
N ALA A 73 13.59 3.41 -12.78
CA ALA A 73 12.31 3.16 -13.41
C ALA A 73 12.58 2.28 -14.65
N PRO A 74 11.92 1.12 -14.79
CA PRO A 74 12.14 0.28 -15.95
C PRO A 74 11.91 1.14 -17.19
N ALA A 75 12.91 1.18 -18.07
CA ALA A 75 12.80 1.90 -19.31
C ALA A 75 11.56 1.39 -20.04
N ALA A 76 10.65 2.30 -20.41
CA ALA A 76 9.47 1.97 -21.19
C ALA A 76 9.90 1.09 -22.36
N THR A 77 9.53 -0.20 -22.30
CA THR A 77 9.89 -1.12 -23.37
C THR A 77 9.11 -0.67 -24.59
N VAL A 78 9.80 -0.44 -25.72
CA VAL A 78 9.16 0.03 -26.96
C VAL A 78 8.29 -1.10 -27.51
N GLY A 79 7.06 -1.18 -27.01
CA GLY A 79 6.01 -2.08 -27.46
C GLY A 79 4.93 -1.32 -28.23
N GLN A 80 3.99 -2.07 -28.77
CA GLN A 80 2.81 -1.47 -29.42
C GLN A 80 1.89 -0.91 -28.34
N HIS A 81 1.29 0.26 -28.59
CA HIS A 81 0.25 0.79 -27.71
C HIS A 81 -1.13 0.39 -28.22
N ILE A 82 -1.98 -0.10 -27.31
CA ILE A 82 -3.39 -0.42 -27.55
C ILE A 82 -4.24 0.62 -26.84
N LEU A 83 -5.16 1.25 -27.57
CA LEU A 83 -6.17 2.14 -27.01
C LEU A 83 -7.42 1.35 -26.62
N VAL A 84 -7.81 1.44 -25.35
CA VAL A 84 -9.03 0.86 -24.81
C VAL A 84 -9.91 1.98 -24.30
N GLU A 85 -11.11 2.11 -24.84
CA GLU A 85 -12.09 3.12 -24.41
C GLU A 85 -13.33 2.44 -23.83
N THR A 86 -13.79 2.98 -22.70
CA THR A 86 -15.05 2.63 -22.07
C THR A 86 -15.94 3.87 -21.96
N ASP A 87 -17.07 3.72 -21.27
CA ASP A 87 -17.95 4.82 -20.89
C ASP A 87 -17.27 5.91 -20.04
N LEU A 88 -16.35 5.52 -19.16
CA LEU A 88 -15.69 6.42 -18.20
C LEU A 88 -14.19 6.59 -18.43
N LEU A 89 -13.54 5.65 -19.10
CA LEU A 89 -12.08 5.56 -19.10
C LEU A 89 -11.53 5.43 -20.53
N ARG A 90 -10.47 6.18 -20.82
CA ARG A 90 -9.63 5.98 -22.00
C ARG A 90 -8.24 5.58 -21.53
N VAL A 91 -7.77 4.42 -21.95
CA VAL A 91 -6.50 3.83 -21.48
C VAL A 91 -5.61 3.46 -22.66
N GLU A 92 -4.35 3.85 -22.61
CA GLU A 92 -3.28 3.35 -23.49
C GLU A 92 -2.47 2.28 -22.74
N ILE A 93 -2.44 1.07 -23.30
CA ILE A 93 -1.73 -0.08 -22.74
C ILE A 93 -0.57 -0.43 -23.64
N ASN A 94 0.62 -0.54 -23.07
CA ASN A 94 1.80 -1.05 -23.75
C ASN A 94 1.78 -2.58 -23.76
N THR A 95 1.86 -3.19 -24.95
CA THR A 95 1.88 -4.65 -25.10
C THR A 95 3.14 -5.30 -24.54
N ALA A 96 4.21 -4.52 -24.36
CA ALA A 96 5.38 -4.96 -23.63
C ALA A 96 5.11 -4.84 -22.13
N GLY A 97 5.00 -5.97 -21.44
CA GLY A 97 4.80 -6.02 -19.99
C GLY A 97 3.37 -5.75 -19.51
N GLY A 98 2.46 -5.26 -20.36
CA GLY A 98 1.08 -4.96 -19.95
C GLY A 98 0.99 -3.73 -19.04
N GLU A 99 1.89 -2.76 -19.25
CA GLU A 99 1.90 -1.48 -18.57
C GLU A 99 0.76 -0.58 -19.08
N VAL A 100 0.13 0.16 -18.16
CA VAL A 100 -0.75 1.28 -18.50
C VAL A 100 0.09 2.56 -18.52
N SER A 101 0.36 3.06 -19.72
CA SER A 101 1.21 4.24 -19.94
C SER A 101 0.42 5.55 -19.84
N ARG A 102 -0.84 5.57 -20.29
CA ARG A 102 -1.74 6.73 -20.19
C ARG A 102 -3.16 6.32 -19.82
N ALA A 103 -3.82 7.14 -18.99
CA ALA A 103 -5.24 6.95 -18.65
C ALA A 103 -5.95 8.29 -18.42
N ALA A 104 -7.11 8.48 -19.05
CA ALA A 104 -7.96 9.66 -18.90
C ALA A 104 -9.37 9.29 -18.42
N LEU A 105 -9.95 10.13 -17.57
CA LEU A 105 -11.31 9.98 -17.04
C LEU A 105 -12.29 10.83 -17.85
N LEU A 106 -13.00 10.20 -18.79
CA LEU A 106 -13.83 10.87 -19.80
C LEU A 106 -14.98 11.69 -19.21
N ALA A 107 -15.51 11.29 -18.05
CA ALA A 107 -16.64 11.95 -17.39
C ALA A 107 -16.21 13.11 -16.47
N TYR A 108 -14.92 13.34 -16.28
CA TYR A 108 -14.40 14.28 -15.29
C TYR A 108 -13.53 15.33 -15.97
N PRO A 109 -13.95 16.60 -16.01
CA PRO A 109 -13.14 17.65 -16.62
C PRO A 109 -11.93 17.99 -15.74
N TRP A 110 -10.83 18.40 -16.37
CA TRP A 110 -9.64 18.90 -15.65
C TRP A 110 -9.94 20.15 -14.83
N THR A 111 -10.69 21.08 -15.43
CA THR A 111 -11.06 22.39 -14.89
C THR A 111 -12.55 22.64 -15.07
N LEU A 112 -13.14 23.41 -14.16
CA LEU A 112 -14.57 23.71 -14.21
C LEU A 112 -14.89 24.51 -15.48
N GLY A 113 -15.68 23.91 -16.38
CA GLY A 113 -16.07 24.52 -17.65
C GLY A 113 -15.23 24.12 -18.86
N ASP A 114 -14.18 23.30 -18.69
CA ASP A 114 -13.42 22.73 -19.80
C ASP A 114 -14.03 21.41 -20.30
N PRO A 115 -14.01 21.16 -21.63
CA PRO A 115 -14.42 19.88 -22.18
C PRO A 115 -13.30 18.82 -22.10
N GLU A 116 -12.08 19.22 -21.72
CA GLU A 116 -10.93 18.31 -21.67
C GLU A 116 -10.99 17.42 -20.41
N PRO A 117 -10.97 16.08 -20.58
CA PRO A 117 -11.00 15.16 -19.45
C PRO A 117 -9.69 15.22 -18.66
N VAL A 118 -9.76 14.94 -17.36
CA VAL A 118 -8.55 14.81 -16.52
C VAL A 118 -7.72 13.61 -16.97
N GLN A 119 -6.44 13.86 -17.20
CA GLN A 119 -5.43 12.83 -17.39
C GLN A 119 -4.98 12.35 -16.01
N LEU A 120 -5.21 11.08 -15.69
CA LEU A 120 -4.80 10.49 -14.42
C LEU A 120 -3.38 9.91 -14.50
N LEU A 121 -3.07 9.16 -15.55
CA LEU A 121 -1.76 8.55 -15.79
C LEU A 121 -1.11 9.20 -17.03
N ASP A 122 0.16 9.55 -16.97
CA ASP A 122 0.91 10.15 -18.08
C ASP A 122 2.32 9.54 -18.16
N ASP A 123 2.78 9.27 -19.38
CA ASP A 123 4.11 8.70 -19.68
C ASP A 123 5.17 9.80 -19.91
N ARG A 124 4.78 11.08 -19.78
CA ARG A 124 5.64 12.24 -20.05
C ARG A 124 6.02 13.00 -18.78
N LEU A 125 7.27 13.46 -18.74
CA LEU A 125 7.71 14.42 -17.73
C LEU A 125 7.03 15.79 -17.94
N PRO A 126 6.75 16.56 -16.87
CA PRO A 126 7.11 16.29 -15.48
C PRO A 126 6.15 15.36 -14.73
N ASN A 127 4.97 15.07 -15.29
CA ASN A 127 3.89 14.35 -14.60
C ASN A 127 3.94 12.83 -14.83
N LEU A 128 5.15 12.25 -14.89
CA LEU A 128 5.32 10.82 -15.15
C LEU A 128 4.63 10.01 -14.05
N PHE A 129 3.54 9.34 -14.40
CA PHE A 129 2.78 8.49 -13.50
C PHE A 129 2.15 7.34 -14.29
N ILE A 130 2.75 6.17 -14.14
CA ILE A 130 2.41 4.95 -14.89
C ILE A 130 2.01 3.83 -13.93
N ALA A 131 1.16 2.92 -14.38
CA ALA A 131 0.80 1.72 -13.63
C ALA A 131 1.32 0.48 -14.36
N GLN A 132 2.26 -0.20 -13.73
CA GLN A 132 2.89 -1.39 -14.28
C GLN A 132 2.39 -2.63 -13.54
N SER A 133 2.12 -3.68 -14.30
CA SER A 133 1.80 -5.01 -13.81
C SER A 133 2.71 -6.02 -14.50
N GLY A 134 2.90 -7.19 -13.89
CA GLY A 134 3.76 -8.22 -14.45
C GLY A 134 3.81 -9.46 -13.58
N LEU A 135 4.43 -10.51 -14.12
CA LEU A 135 4.73 -11.72 -13.37
C LEU A 135 6.22 -11.68 -13.01
N VAL A 136 6.52 -11.90 -11.74
CA VAL A 136 7.90 -12.05 -11.24
C VAL A 136 8.18 -13.51 -10.94
N SER A 137 9.33 -14.02 -11.38
CA SER A 137 9.79 -15.38 -11.02
C SER A 137 10.27 -15.40 -9.57
N SER A 138 10.15 -16.54 -8.89
CA SER A 138 10.73 -16.73 -7.54
C SER A 138 12.25 -16.54 -7.50
N ASP A 139 12.91 -16.66 -8.65
CA ASP A 139 14.37 -16.57 -8.77
C ASP A 139 14.87 -15.19 -9.25
N GLY A 140 13.99 -14.20 -9.40
CA GLY A 140 14.33 -12.78 -9.61
C GLY A 140 15.48 -12.53 -10.59
N SER A 141 15.19 -12.49 -11.89
CA SER A 141 16.15 -12.03 -12.91
C SER A 141 15.51 -11.01 -13.84
#